data_AF-A0A3S8Y2K9-F1
#
_entry.id   AF-A0A3S8Y2K9-F1
#
_cell.length_a   1.000
_cell.length_b   1.000
_cell.length_c   1.000
_cell.angle_alpha   90.00
_cell.angle_beta   90.00
_cell.angle_gamma   90.00
#
_symmetry.space_group_name_H-M   'P 1'
#
loop_
_entity.id
_entity.type
_entity.pdbx_description
1 polymer ?
#
loop_
_entity_poly.entity_id
_entity_poly.type
_entity_poly.pdbx_seq_one_letter_code
_entity_poly.pdbx_strand_id
1 'polypeptide(L)'
;MTAPAATPTRTSGAGPLPDEGRGPLSAAVLDALRGGRAPHHDSAEPQRADPFGEDLQLALYLLYELHYRGFAGVDDAREWDPDLLRLRRALEERFLGALRADTAGAPATAREAFAPLLVEPVDLSGSLSHYLATEGELWQLREYAALRSLYHLKEADPHAWVIPRLVGRAKAAMVAIEYDEFGAGRPERIHARLFADLMDDLGLDTAYGHYLEQAPAPVLATVNLMSLLGLHRALRGALVGHFACVEVTSSPGSRRLAKAMRRCGAGPAAEHFYAEHVEADAVHEQVVRYEVIGGLLADEPGLEADVAFGCAATLLLEDRLAAHIRSAWERGSSALRNRTGPTGPAGGTGRRAAGGTA
;
A
#
# COMPACT_ATOMS: atom_id res chain seq x y z
N MET A 1 12.70 -16.55 45.89
CA MET A 1 11.82 -15.45 45.47
C MET A 1 12.21 -15.06 44.06
N THR A 2 11.63 -15.71 43.07
CA THR A 2 11.80 -15.42 41.65
C THR A 2 10.64 -14.52 41.24
N ALA A 3 10.95 -13.32 40.73
CA ALA A 3 9.95 -12.43 40.18
C ALA A 3 9.28 -13.11 38.96
N PRO A 4 7.96 -12.97 38.77
CA PRO A 4 7.33 -13.47 37.57
C PRO A 4 7.78 -12.59 36.40
N ALA A 5 8.35 -13.23 35.37
CA ALA A 5 8.59 -12.58 34.09
C ALA A 5 7.23 -12.08 33.56
N ALA A 6 7.16 -10.79 33.24
CA ALA A 6 6.03 -10.24 32.53
C ALA A 6 5.91 -10.99 31.19
N THR A 7 4.81 -11.70 31.02
CA THR A 7 4.46 -12.27 29.72
C THR A 7 4.16 -11.10 28.78
N PRO A 8 4.83 -10.96 27.63
CA PRO A 8 4.42 -9.98 26.64
C PRO A 8 3.02 -10.39 26.19
N THR A 9 2.04 -9.52 26.44
CA THR A 9 0.69 -9.66 25.93
C THR A 9 0.80 -9.79 24.42
N ARG A 10 0.44 -10.96 23.88
CA ARG A 10 0.47 -11.27 22.45
C ARG A 10 -0.19 -10.14 21.68
N THR A 11 0.60 -9.36 20.94
CA THR A 11 0.11 -8.53 19.85
C THR A 11 -0.51 -9.50 18.86
N SER A 12 -1.84 -9.45 18.67
CA SER A 12 -2.41 -10.04 17.47
C SER A 12 -1.73 -9.34 16.29
N GLY A 13 -1.06 -10.09 15.42
CA GLY A 13 -0.50 -9.53 14.18
C GLY A 13 -1.57 -8.94 13.25
N ALA A 14 -2.84 -9.24 13.54
CA ALA A 14 -4.02 -8.74 12.87
C ALA A 14 -4.32 -7.27 13.22
N GLY A 15 -4.70 -6.48 12.22
CA GLY A 15 -5.05 -5.08 12.40
C GLY A 15 -6.47 -4.86 12.95
N PRO A 16 -6.81 -3.63 13.36
CA PRO A 16 -8.18 -3.30 13.74
C PRO A 16 -9.09 -3.23 12.49
N LEU A 17 -10.36 -3.58 12.67
CA LEU A 17 -11.38 -3.23 11.68
C LEU A 17 -11.68 -1.72 11.77
N PRO A 18 -11.94 -1.04 10.63
CA PRO A 18 -12.53 0.29 10.61
C PRO A 18 -13.80 0.37 11.44
N ASP A 19 -14.13 1.57 11.94
CA ASP A 19 -15.34 1.81 12.74
C ASP A 19 -16.60 1.72 11.86
N GLU A 20 -16.56 2.33 10.67
CA GLU A 20 -17.68 2.41 9.74
C GLU A 20 -17.28 2.09 8.29
N GLY A 21 -18.26 1.64 7.50
CA GLY A 21 -18.09 1.51 6.06
C GLY A 21 -18.13 2.88 5.38
N ARG A 22 -17.50 2.99 4.22
CA ARG A 22 -17.48 4.21 3.38
C ARG A 22 -18.54 4.21 2.28
N GLY A 23 -19.46 3.25 2.35
CA GLY A 23 -20.62 3.07 1.48
C GLY A 23 -21.23 1.68 1.67
N PRO A 24 -22.23 1.32 0.84
CA PRO A 24 -22.96 0.06 0.99
C PRO A 24 -22.08 -1.19 0.92
N LEU A 25 -21.04 -1.21 0.08
CA LEU A 25 -20.22 -2.40 -0.14
C LEU A 25 -19.27 -2.67 1.03
N SER A 26 -18.52 -1.66 1.44
CA SER A 26 -17.60 -1.74 2.58
C SER A 26 -18.35 -1.94 3.90
N ALA A 27 -19.54 -1.34 4.06
CA ALA A 27 -20.42 -1.61 5.20
C ALA A 27 -20.87 -3.08 5.21
N ALA A 28 -21.28 -3.64 4.07
CA ALA A 28 -21.67 -5.05 3.97
C ALA A 28 -20.52 -6.00 4.31
N VAL A 29 -19.29 -5.70 3.88
CA VAL A 29 -18.09 -6.48 4.24
C VAL A 29 -17.80 -6.38 5.74
N LEU A 30 -17.80 -5.18 6.33
CA LEU A 30 -17.56 -5.01 7.76
C LEU A 30 -18.58 -5.77 8.61
N ASP A 31 -19.86 -5.65 8.28
CA ASP A 31 -20.93 -6.38 8.95
C ASP A 31 -20.79 -7.90 8.83
N ALA A 32 -20.36 -8.37 7.67
CA ALA A 32 -20.09 -9.78 7.43
C ALA A 32 -18.93 -10.27 8.30
N LEU A 33 -17.82 -9.53 8.35
CA LEU A 33 -16.63 -9.87 9.14
C LEU A 33 -16.91 -9.83 10.64
N ARG A 34 -17.60 -8.81 11.14
CA ARG A 34 -17.97 -8.69 12.57
C ARG A 34 -19.00 -9.73 12.99
N GLY A 35 -19.95 -10.04 12.12
CA GLY A 35 -21.09 -10.90 12.42
C GLY A 35 -20.90 -12.38 12.05
N GLY A 36 -19.79 -12.74 11.40
CA GLY A 36 -19.57 -14.10 10.89
C GLY A 36 -20.64 -14.55 9.88
N ARG A 37 -21.20 -13.61 9.12
CA ARG A 37 -22.35 -13.83 8.22
C ARG A 37 -21.99 -13.49 6.77
N ALA A 38 -22.88 -13.83 5.85
CA ALA A 38 -22.73 -13.44 4.45
C ALA A 38 -22.90 -11.91 4.29
N PRO A 39 -22.15 -11.26 3.38
CA PRO A 39 -22.31 -9.83 3.09
C PRO A 39 -23.65 -9.55 2.42
N HIS A 40 -24.48 -8.71 3.04
CA HIS A 40 -25.78 -8.32 2.51
C HIS A 40 -25.71 -6.99 1.78
N HIS A 41 -25.91 -7.02 0.46
CA HIS A 41 -25.85 -5.84 -0.43
C HIS A 41 -26.80 -6.02 -1.63
N ASP A 42 -27.14 -4.92 -2.30
CA ASP A 42 -27.85 -4.98 -3.58
C ASP A 42 -26.94 -5.61 -4.65
N SER A 43 -27.44 -6.62 -5.35
CA SER A 43 -26.70 -7.36 -6.38
C SER A 43 -26.13 -6.51 -7.52
N ALA A 44 -26.73 -5.34 -7.79
CA ALA A 44 -26.27 -4.41 -8.82
C ALA A 44 -25.30 -3.34 -8.28
N GLU A 45 -25.04 -3.32 -6.97
CA GLU A 45 -24.16 -2.34 -6.32
C GLU A 45 -22.69 -2.47 -6.77
N PRO A 46 -22.08 -3.68 -6.85
CA PRO A 46 -20.69 -3.82 -7.30
C PRO A 46 -20.44 -3.24 -8.70
N GLN A 47 -21.40 -3.37 -9.62
CA GLN A 47 -21.26 -2.86 -10.99
C GLN A 47 -21.46 -1.34 -11.08
N ARG A 48 -22.27 -0.76 -10.19
CA ARG A 48 -22.55 0.68 -10.13
C ARG A 48 -21.48 1.48 -9.37
N ALA A 49 -20.70 0.81 -8.54
CA ALA A 49 -19.66 1.45 -7.72
C ALA A 49 -18.60 2.18 -8.57
N ASP A 50 -18.10 3.29 -8.02
CA ASP A 50 -16.89 3.95 -8.53
C ASP A 50 -15.69 3.00 -8.31
N PRO A 51 -15.00 2.57 -9.39
CA PRO A 51 -13.89 1.62 -9.32
C PRO A 51 -12.69 2.16 -8.55
N PHE A 52 -12.59 3.47 -8.34
CA PHE A 52 -11.51 4.10 -7.57
C PHE A 52 -12.03 4.81 -6.31
N GLY A 53 -13.32 4.65 -6.03
CA GLY A 53 -14.01 5.32 -4.93
C GLY A 53 -13.77 4.64 -3.57
N GLU A 54 -14.06 5.40 -2.52
CA GLU A 54 -13.87 5.02 -1.11
C GLU A 54 -14.56 3.72 -0.72
N ASP A 55 -15.79 3.50 -1.19
CA ASP A 55 -16.56 2.32 -0.83
C ASP A 55 -15.95 1.03 -1.40
N LEU A 56 -15.71 0.99 -2.71
CA LEU A 56 -15.17 -0.19 -3.39
C LEU A 56 -13.74 -0.49 -2.92
N GLN A 57 -12.90 0.54 -2.79
CA GLN A 57 -11.49 0.35 -2.43
C GLN A 57 -11.33 -0.09 -0.97
N LEU A 58 -12.15 0.41 -0.05
CA LEU A 58 -12.17 -0.13 1.32
C LEU A 58 -12.69 -1.56 1.36
N ALA A 59 -13.77 -1.88 0.63
CA ALA A 59 -14.29 -3.23 0.56
C ALA A 59 -13.25 -4.24 0.03
N LEU A 60 -12.54 -3.90 -1.05
CA LEU A 60 -11.45 -4.72 -1.58
C LEU A 60 -10.31 -4.89 -0.58
N TYR A 61 -9.87 -3.81 0.08
CA TYR A 61 -8.79 -3.88 1.07
C TYR A 61 -9.14 -4.87 2.19
N LEU A 62 -10.34 -4.75 2.75
CA LEU A 62 -10.82 -5.66 3.80
C LEU A 62 -10.86 -7.12 3.33
N LEU A 63 -11.25 -7.38 2.09
CA LEU A 63 -11.32 -8.72 1.52
C LEU A 63 -9.92 -9.29 1.19
N TYR A 64 -8.94 -8.44 0.86
CA TYR A 64 -7.57 -8.87 0.62
C TYR A 64 -6.80 -9.14 1.90
N GLU A 65 -7.02 -8.36 2.96
CA GLU A 65 -6.31 -8.57 4.23
C GLU A 65 -6.59 -9.92 4.89
N LEU A 66 -7.68 -10.60 4.52
CA LEU A 66 -7.94 -11.98 4.94
C LEU A 66 -6.89 -12.98 4.43
N HIS A 67 -6.13 -12.65 3.37
CA HIS A 67 -5.04 -13.46 2.83
C HIS A 67 -3.66 -13.10 3.38
N TYR A 68 -3.61 -12.16 4.33
CA TYR A 68 -2.38 -11.72 4.98
C TYR A 68 -2.49 -11.94 6.50
N ARG A 69 -2.67 -10.86 7.27
CA ARG A 69 -2.73 -10.92 8.75
C ARG A 69 -4.15 -10.92 9.32
N GLY A 70 -5.16 -10.77 8.46
CA GLY A 70 -6.55 -10.68 8.88
C GLY A 70 -6.84 -9.49 9.80
N PHE A 71 -7.93 -9.60 10.55
CA PHE A 71 -8.36 -8.57 11.51
C PHE A 71 -8.64 -9.16 12.89
N ALA A 72 -8.39 -8.36 13.93
CA ALA A 72 -8.67 -8.77 15.29
C ALA A 72 -10.16 -9.13 15.46
N GLY A 73 -10.42 -10.35 15.95
CA GLY A 73 -11.78 -10.86 16.18
C GLY A 73 -12.49 -11.43 14.94
N VAL A 74 -11.81 -11.52 13.79
CA VAL A 74 -12.31 -12.21 12.59
C VAL A 74 -11.72 -13.61 12.53
N ASP A 75 -12.53 -14.62 12.23
CA ASP A 75 -12.09 -16.02 12.07
C ASP A 75 -11.24 -16.17 10.80
N ASP A 76 -10.05 -16.78 10.91
CA ASP A 76 -9.13 -17.03 9.79
C ASP A 76 -9.79 -17.85 8.67
N ALA A 77 -10.76 -18.71 8.98
CA ALA A 77 -11.50 -19.48 7.97
C ALA A 77 -12.30 -18.60 6.99
N ARG A 78 -12.53 -17.31 7.34
CA ARG A 78 -13.20 -16.34 6.48
C ARG A 78 -12.42 -16.02 5.21
N GLU A 79 -11.11 -16.30 5.18
CA GLU A 79 -10.29 -16.25 3.96
C GLU A 79 -10.96 -17.00 2.79
N TRP A 80 -11.62 -18.13 3.07
CA TRP A 80 -12.22 -19.00 2.07
C TRP A 80 -13.76 -18.98 2.08
N ASP A 81 -14.38 -17.98 2.70
CA ASP A 81 -15.84 -17.83 2.71
C ASP A 81 -16.37 -17.60 1.26
N PRO A 82 -17.22 -18.49 0.73
CA PRO A 82 -17.67 -18.40 -0.66
C PRO A 82 -18.44 -17.12 -0.99
N ASP A 83 -19.14 -16.53 -0.02
CA ASP A 83 -19.93 -15.33 -0.25
C ASP A 83 -19.06 -14.07 -0.26
N LEU A 84 -18.04 -14.02 0.61
CA LEU A 84 -17.00 -12.98 0.55
C LEU A 84 -16.21 -13.05 -0.77
N LEU A 85 -15.82 -14.25 -1.19
CA LEU A 85 -15.09 -14.46 -2.45
C LEU A 85 -15.93 -14.06 -3.68
N ARG A 86 -17.24 -14.32 -3.65
CA ARG A 86 -18.15 -13.90 -4.73
C ARG A 86 -18.24 -12.38 -4.84
N LEU A 87 -18.37 -11.69 -3.71
CA LEU A 87 -18.36 -10.23 -3.68
C LEU A 87 -17.01 -9.69 -4.15
N ARG A 88 -15.89 -10.22 -3.63
CA ARG A 88 -14.55 -9.80 -4.05
C ARG A 88 -14.40 -9.87 -5.56
N ARG A 89 -14.76 -11.00 -6.17
CA ARG A 89 -14.65 -11.18 -7.63
C ARG A 89 -15.42 -10.10 -8.40
N ALA A 90 -16.62 -9.73 -7.96
CA ALA A 90 -17.39 -8.68 -8.64
C ALA A 90 -16.71 -7.30 -8.55
N LEU A 91 -16.11 -6.99 -7.39
CA LEU A 91 -15.35 -5.75 -7.19
C LEU A 91 -14.03 -5.75 -7.98
N GLU A 92 -13.34 -6.89 -8.02
CA GLU A 92 -12.13 -7.09 -8.83
C GLU A 92 -12.41 -6.90 -10.32
N GLU A 93 -13.49 -7.48 -10.85
CA GLU A 93 -13.90 -7.31 -12.24
C GLU A 93 -14.16 -5.83 -12.57
N ARG A 94 -14.81 -5.09 -11.65
CA ARG A 94 -15.06 -3.66 -11.79
C ARG A 94 -13.76 -2.83 -11.78
N PHE A 95 -12.86 -3.12 -10.83
CA PHE A 95 -11.60 -2.41 -10.68
C PHE A 95 -10.62 -2.72 -11.82
N LEU A 96 -10.41 -3.99 -12.15
CA LEU A 96 -9.54 -4.43 -13.24
C LEU A 96 -10.04 -3.91 -14.59
N GLY A 97 -11.36 -3.91 -14.82
CA GLY A 97 -11.96 -3.35 -16.03
C GLY A 97 -11.65 -1.86 -16.19
N ALA A 98 -11.73 -1.10 -15.09
CA ALA A 98 -11.39 0.33 -15.09
C ALA A 98 -9.89 0.57 -15.32
N LEU A 99 -9.02 -0.19 -14.67
CA LEU A 99 -7.56 -0.12 -14.90
C LEU A 99 -7.24 -0.36 -16.38
N ARG A 100 -7.78 -1.42 -16.99
CA ARG A 100 -7.56 -1.72 -18.41
C ARG A 100 -8.09 -0.65 -19.34
N ALA A 101 -9.23 -0.04 -19.03
CA ALA A 101 -9.79 1.05 -19.82
C ALA A 101 -8.90 2.30 -19.75
N ASP A 102 -8.50 2.69 -18.54
CA ASP A 102 -7.70 3.89 -18.29
C ASP A 102 -6.25 3.74 -18.77
N THR A 103 -5.75 2.52 -18.94
CA THR A 103 -4.43 2.23 -19.53
C THR A 103 -4.49 1.76 -20.98
N ALA A 104 -5.62 1.86 -21.68
CA ALA A 104 -5.77 1.32 -23.04
C ALA A 104 -4.84 1.97 -24.08
N GLY A 105 -4.38 3.20 -23.83
CA GLY A 105 -3.40 3.92 -24.65
C GLY A 105 -1.95 3.79 -24.18
N ALA A 106 -1.70 3.03 -23.11
CA ALA A 106 -0.35 2.82 -22.59
C ALA A 106 0.46 1.90 -23.53
N PRO A 107 1.80 1.89 -23.42
CA PRO A 107 2.62 1.00 -24.22
C PRO A 107 2.24 -0.48 -24.06
N ALA A 108 2.31 -1.23 -25.16
CA ALA A 108 1.95 -2.66 -25.18
C ALA A 108 3.16 -3.59 -24.99
N THR A 109 4.38 -3.05 -25.02
CA THR A 109 5.62 -3.82 -24.86
C THR A 109 6.34 -3.44 -23.57
N ALA A 110 7.03 -4.41 -22.96
CA ALA A 110 7.80 -4.15 -21.74
C ALA A 110 8.87 -3.07 -22.01
N ARG A 111 9.57 -3.15 -23.15
CA ARG A 111 10.59 -2.16 -23.54
C ARG A 111 10.04 -0.74 -23.54
N GLU A 112 8.87 -0.51 -24.13
CA GLU A 112 8.30 0.84 -24.24
C GLU A 112 7.70 1.32 -22.92
N ALA A 113 7.15 0.41 -22.10
CA ALA A 113 6.64 0.75 -20.77
C ALA A 113 7.76 1.18 -19.82
N PHE A 114 8.92 0.50 -19.85
CA PHE A 114 10.03 0.81 -18.94
C PHE A 114 10.99 1.88 -19.46
N ALA A 115 11.11 2.09 -20.77
CA ALA A 115 12.06 3.06 -21.33
C ALA A 115 11.99 4.48 -20.71
N PRO A 116 10.79 5.06 -20.45
CA PRO A 116 10.70 6.36 -19.79
C PRO A 116 11.17 6.36 -18.34
N LEU A 117 11.08 5.22 -17.65
CA LEU A 117 11.43 5.09 -16.22
C LEU A 117 12.95 4.99 -16.00
N LEU A 118 13.71 4.62 -17.04
CA LEU A 118 15.17 4.51 -17.00
C LEU A 118 15.89 5.85 -17.12
N VAL A 119 15.13 6.92 -17.37
CA VAL A 119 15.67 8.27 -17.53
C VAL A 119 15.08 9.14 -16.44
N GLU A 120 15.95 9.73 -15.61
CA GLU A 120 15.54 10.69 -14.59
C GLU A 120 14.85 11.88 -15.27
N PRO A 121 13.60 12.22 -14.93
CA PRO A 121 12.90 13.36 -15.51
C PRO A 121 13.66 14.66 -15.24
N VAL A 122 13.74 15.52 -16.25
CA VAL A 122 14.34 16.86 -16.11
C VAL A 122 13.46 17.77 -15.24
N ASP A 123 12.13 17.61 -15.36
CA ASP A 123 11.16 18.30 -14.51
C ASP A 123 10.65 17.35 -13.42
N LEU A 124 10.97 17.70 -12.17
CA LEU A 124 10.57 16.96 -10.97
C LEU A 124 9.53 17.70 -10.14
N SER A 125 8.95 18.80 -10.64
CA SER A 125 7.95 19.61 -9.94
C SER A 125 6.72 18.78 -9.55
N GLY A 126 6.38 17.76 -10.34
CA GLY A 126 5.32 16.79 -10.06
C GLY A 126 5.74 15.60 -9.19
N SER A 127 6.94 15.57 -8.61
CA SER A 127 7.40 14.43 -7.80
C SER A 127 7.23 14.69 -6.30
N LEU A 128 6.44 13.85 -5.62
CA LEU A 128 6.28 13.93 -4.16
C LEU A 128 7.61 13.79 -3.41
N SER A 129 8.45 12.85 -3.84
CA SER A 129 9.77 12.64 -3.22
C SER A 129 10.68 13.86 -3.42
N HIS A 130 10.58 14.54 -4.57
CA HIS A 130 11.31 15.79 -4.81
C HIS A 130 10.82 16.91 -3.90
N TYR A 131 9.50 17.15 -3.85
CA TYR A 131 8.90 18.14 -2.95
C TYR A 131 9.30 17.88 -1.49
N LEU A 132 9.16 16.64 -1.02
CA LEU A 132 9.62 16.26 0.31
C LEU A 132 11.11 16.51 0.50
N ALA A 133 11.96 16.27 -0.51
CA ALA A 133 13.40 16.47 -0.45
C ALA A 133 13.88 17.93 -0.61
N THR A 134 13.00 18.88 -0.96
CA THR A 134 13.31 20.32 -1.07
C THR A 134 12.55 21.19 -0.08
N GLU A 135 11.23 21.02 0.01
CA GLU A 135 10.30 21.93 0.69
C GLU A 135 9.50 21.26 1.82
N GLY A 136 9.45 19.92 1.84
CA GLY A 136 8.61 19.18 2.77
C GLY A 136 8.84 19.48 4.26
N GLU A 137 7.76 19.40 5.03
CA GLU A 137 7.78 19.57 6.47
C GLU A 137 7.68 18.22 7.21
N LEU A 138 8.11 18.18 8.47
CA LEU A 138 8.12 16.95 9.26
C LEU A 138 6.71 16.32 9.39
N TRP A 139 5.65 17.13 9.46
CA TRP A 139 4.28 16.62 9.52
C TRP A 139 3.85 15.94 8.21
N GLN A 140 4.37 16.39 7.06
CA GLN A 140 4.12 15.76 5.75
C GLN A 140 4.88 14.44 5.62
N LEU A 141 6.09 14.35 6.18
CA LEU A 141 6.83 13.08 6.26
C LEU A 141 6.11 12.05 7.13
N ARG A 142 5.58 12.48 8.29
CA ARG A 142 4.72 11.65 9.14
C ARG A 142 3.49 11.17 8.41
N GLU A 143 2.79 12.07 7.73
CA GLU A 143 1.59 11.72 6.97
C GLU A 143 1.92 10.76 5.82
N TYR A 144 3.00 11.02 5.07
CA TYR A 144 3.45 10.14 3.98
C TYR A 144 3.76 8.72 4.49
N ALA A 145 4.48 8.59 5.60
CA ALA A 145 4.76 7.29 6.22
C ALA A 145 3.49 6.60 6.73
N ALA A 146 2.55 7.33 7.33
CA ALA A 146 1.26 6.80 7.77
C ALA A 146 0.44 6.24 6.59
N LEU A 147 0.34 6.98 5.47
CA LEU A 147 -0.35 6.52 4.26
C LEU A 147 0.30 5.26 3.68
N ARG A 148 1.64 5.23 3.66
CA ARG A 148 2.45 4.14 3.11
C ARG A 148 2.46 2.89 3.99
N SER A 149 2.16 3.01 5.29
CA SER A 149 2.16 1.90 6.25
C SER A 149 1.25 0.72 5.88
N LEU A 150 0.17 0.96 5.13
CA LEU A 150 -0.78 -0.09 4.74
C LEU A 150 -0.19 -1.13 3.78
N TYR A 151 0.87 -0.77 3.06
CA TYR A 151 1.67 -1.71 2.29
C TYR A 151 2.97 -2.05 3.00
N HIS A 152 3.77 -1.05 3.39
CA HIS A 152 5.14 -1.33 3.83
C HIS A 152 5.23 -2.18 5.10
N LEU A 153 4.22 -2.19 5.98
CA LEU A 153 4.21 -3.11 7.15
C LEU A 153 3.96 -4.59 6.78
N LYS A 154 3.74 -4.90 5.49
CA LYS A 154 3.70 -6.24 4.89
C LYS A 154 4.53 -6.34 3.60
N GLU A 155 5.51 -5.46 3.40
CA GLU A 155 6.50 -5.62 2.34
C GLU A 155 7.33 -6.88 2.60
N ALA A 156 7.50 -7.84 1.67
CA ALA A 156 7.12 -7.92 0.25
C ALA A 156 5.98 -8.95 -0.03
N ASP A 157 5.12 -9.22 0.96
CA ASP A 157 4.13 -10.31 0.96
C ASP A 157 3.28 -10.39 -0.33
N PRO A 158 2.76 -9.29 -0.92
CA PRO A 158 1.98 -9.37 -2.15
C PRO A 158 2.76 -9.88 -3.38
N HIS A 159 4.07 -9.63 -3.44
CA HIS A 159 4.93 -10.05 -4.55
C HIS A 159 5.27 -11.54 -4.45
N ALA A 160 5.42 -12.07 -3.24
CA ALA A 160 5.67 -13.49 -2.97
C ALA A 160 4.64 -14.43 -3.65
N TRP A 161 3.39 -13.99 -3.87
CA TRP A 161 2.37 -14.77 -4.57
C TRP A 161 2.72 -15.13 -6.03
N VAL A 162 3.67 -14.41 -6.64
CA VAL A 162 4.14 -14.74 -8.00
C VAL A 162 5.08 -15.95 -7.99
N ILE A 163 5.80 -16.20 -6.90
CA ILE A 163 6.85 -17.22 -6.82
C ILE A 163 6.32 -18.61 -7.22
N PRO A 164 5.17 -19.12 -6.73
CA PRO A 164 4.67 -20.43 -7.14
C PRO A 164 4.36 -20.54 -8.64
N ARG A 165 4.18 -19.40 -9.33
CA ARG A 165 3.71 -19.30 -10.72
C ARG A 165 4.84 -19.08 -11.72
N LEU A 166 6.04 -18.74 -11.25
CA LEU A 166 7.22 -18.61 -12.08
C LEU A 166 7.97 -19.95 -12.18
N VAL A 167 8.76 -20.11 -13.24
CA VAL A 167 9.69 -21.23 -13.43
C VAL A 167 11.05 -20.71 -13.90
N GLY A 168 12.04 -21.59 -13.96
CA GLY A 168 13.33 -21.30 -14.58
C GLY A 168 14.04 -20.08 -14.00
N ARG A 169 14.66 -19.30 -14.89
CA ARG A 169 15.48 -18.13 -14.58
C ARG A 169 14.70 -17.05 -13.83
N ALA A 170 13.47 -16.78 -14.26
CA ALA A 170 12.61 -15.77 -13.64
C ALA A 170 12.31 -16.11 -12.17
N LYS A 171 12.01 -17.39 -11.87
CA LYS A 171 11.78 -17.83 -10.49
C LYS A 171 13.02 -17.67 -9.63
N ALA A 172 14.19 -18.11 -10.12
CA ALA A 172 15.42 -18.03 -9.34
C ALA A 172 15.78 -16.59 -8.99
N ALA A 173 15.65 -15.67 -9.94
CA ALA A 173 15.90 -14.25 -9.74
C ALA A 173 14.88 -13.60 -8.80
N MET A 174 13.57 -13.88 -8.97
CA MET A 174 12.54 -13.36 -8.07
C MET A 174 12.77 -13.80 -6.62
N VAL A 175 13.10 -15.07 -6.39
CA VAL A 175 13.38 -15.59 -5.04
C VAL A 175 14.63 -14.95 -4.43
N ALA A 176 15.64 -14.64 -5.25
CA ALA A 176 16.84 -13.97 -4.75
C ALA A 176 16.53 -12.54 -4.26
N ILE A 177 15.69 -11.79 -4.98
CA ILE A 177 15.26 -10.46 -4.54
C ILE A 177 14.39 -10.58 -3.29
N GLU A 178 13.36 -11.43 -3.31
CA GLU A 178 12.48 -11.64 -2.15
C GLU A 178 13.24 -12.10 -0.89
N TYR A 179 14.30 -12.90 -1.05
CA TYR A 179 15.17 -13.27 0.08
C TYR A 179 15.83 -12.06 0.72
N ASP A 180 16.24 -11.06 -0.07
CA ASP A 180 16.79 -9.81 0.42
C ASP A 180 15.73 -8.94 1.11
N GLU A 181 14.55 -8.78 0.49
CA GLU A 181 13.39 -8.07 1.06
C GLU A 181 12.95 -8.65 2.43
N PHE A 182 13.05 -9.98 2.57
CA PHE A 182 12.84 -10.70 3.84
C PHE A 182 14.08 -10.74 4.75
N GLY A 183 14.99 -9.77 4.60
CA GLY A 183 16.11 -9.51 5.50
C GLY A 183 17.27 -10.49 5.37
N ALA A 184 17.35 -11.26 4.28
CA ALA A 184 18.40 -12.24 4.03
C ALA A 184 18.64 -13.21 5.21
N GLY A 185 17.56 -13.69 5.82
CA GLY A 185 17.58 -14.60 6.97
C GLY A 185 17.75 -13.91 8.34
N ARG A 186 17.71 -12.57 8.39
CA ARG A 186 17.79 -11.78 9.62
C ARG A 186 16.47 -11.04 9.85
N PRO A 187 15.65 -11.44 10.86
CA PRO A 187 14.33 -10.86 11.05
C PRO A 187 14.34 -9.35 11.33
N GLU A 188 15.39 -8.85 11.98
CA GLU A 188 15.60 -7.41 12.23
C GLU A 188 15.90 -6.58 10.97
N ARG A 189 16.15 -7.23 9.83
CA ARG A 189 16.40 -6.58 8.54
C ARG A 189 15.25 -6.72 7.54
N ILE A 190 14.17 -7.41 7.90
CA ILE A 190 12.99 -7.48 7.03
C ILE A 190 12.52 -6.05 6.75
N HIS A 191 12.26 -5.71 5.49
CA HIS A 191 11.95 -4.32 5.11
C HIS A 191 10.71 -3.78 5.81
N ALA A 192 9.69 -4.63 6.06
CA ALA A 192 8.55 -4.28 6.89
C ALA A 192 8.93 -3.91 8.35
N ARG A 193 9.98 -4.51 8.92
CA ARG A 193 10.50 -4.13 10.24
C ARG A 193 11.25 -2.80 10.16
N LEU A 194 12.08 -2.61 9.15
CA LEU A 194 12.81 -1.35 8.92
C LEU A 194 11.83 -0.18 8.74
N PHE A 195 10.69 -0.41 8.06
CA PHE A 195 9.64 0.60 7.93
C PHE A 195 8.96 0.90 9.28
N ALA A 196 8.74 -0.10 10.13
CA ALA A 196 8.23 0.12 11.48
C ALA A 196 9.22 0.96 12.31
N ASP A 197 10.53 0.71 12.21
CA ASP A 197 11.55 1.51 12.90
C ASP A 197 11.58 2.96 12.38
N LEU A 198 11.39 3.18 11.06
CA LEU A 198 11.18 4.52 10.47
C LEU A 198 9.96 5.23 11.06
N MET A 199 8.85 4.51 11.24
CA MET A 199 7.62 5.04 11.80
C MET A 199 7.80 5.43 13.28
N ASP A 200 8.48 4.60 14.07
CA ASP A 200 8.80 4.90 15.48
C ASP A 200 9.63 6.19 15.60
N ASP A 201 10.64 6.36 14.75
CA ASP A 201 11.47 7.59 14.65
C ASP A 201 10.62 8.84 14.35
N LEU A 202 9.61 8.69 13.49
CA LEU A 202 8.66 9.75 13.18
C LEU A 202 7.60 9.99 14.27
N GLY A 203 7.56 9.14 15.31
CA GLY A 203 6.59 9.19 16.40
C GLY A 203 5.20 8.70 16.00
N LEU A 204 5.12 7.75 15.06
CA LEU A 204 3.89 7.13 14.58
C LEU A 204 3.62 5.80 15.31
N ASP A 205 2.35 5.41 15.41
CA ASP A 205 1.97 4.06 15.85
C ASP A 205 2.34 3.02 14.77
N THR A 206 3.08 1.99 15.14
CA THR A 206 3.59 0.94 14.24
C THR A 206 2.69 -0.28 14.11
N ALA A 207 1.53 -0.30 14.78
CA ALA A 207 0.62 -1.43 14.71
C ALA A 207 0.08 -1.62 13.29
N TYR A 208 0.09 -2.88 12.84
CA TYR A 208 -0.41 -3.27 11.53
C TYR A 208 -1.86 -2.81 11.32
N GLY A 209 -2.13 -2.12 10.22
CA GLY A 209 -3.47 -1.61 9.90
C GLY A 209 -3.95 -0.41 10.76
N HIS A 210 -3.11 0.17 11.63
CA HIS A 210 -3.52 1.30 12.49
C HIS A 210 -4.14 2.46 11.71
N TYR A 211 -3.54 2.81 10.56
CA TYR A 211 -3.95 3.97 9.75
C TYR A 211 -5.05 3.67 8.72
N LEU A 212 -5.65 2.47 8.75
CA LEU A 212 -6.65 2.08 7.75
C LEU A 212 -7.88 2.99 7.76
N GLU A 213 -8.36 3.37 8.94
CA GLU A 213 -9.51 4.26 9.11
C GLU A 213 -9.30 5.60 8.39
N GLN A 214 -8.07 6.14 8.45
CA GLN A 214 -7.69 7.43 7.87
C GLN A 214 -7.19 7.32 6.42
N ALA A 215 -6.88 6.14 5.90
CA ALA A 215 -6.32 6.00 4.56
C ALA A 215 -7.36 6.32 3.47
N PRO A 216 -7.09 7.23 2.53
CA PRO A 216 -8.01 7.57 1.45
C PRO A 216 -8.01 6.52 0.32
N ALA A 217 -9.05 6.50 -0.51
CA ALA A 217 -9.18 5.55 -1.62
C ALA A 217 -7.95 5.46 -2.55
N PRO A 218 -7.25 6.56 -2.91
CA PRO A 218 -6.06 6.47 -3.75
C PRO A 218 -4.92 5.63 -3.14
N VAL A 219 -4.77 5.63 -1.81
CA VAL A 219 -3.81 4.72 -1.13
C VAL A 219 -4.31 3.29 -1.19
N LEU A 220 -5.58 3.06 -0.86
CA LEU A 220 -6.13 1.70 -0.87
C LEU A 220 -6.03 1.07 -2.26
N ALA A 221 -6.23 1.85 -3.33
CA ALA A 221 -6.09 1.39 -4.71
C ALA A 221 -4.69 0.89 -5.03
N THR A 222 -3.62 1.57 -4.59
CA THR A 222 -2.24 1.12 -4.84
C THR A 222 -1.96 -0.21 -4.13
N VAL A 223 -2.42 -0.38 -2.89
CA VAL A 223 -2.26 -1.64 -2.13
C VAL A 223 -3.13 -2.77 -2.71
N ASN A 224 -4.36 -2.46 -3.11
CA ASN A 224 -5.30 -3.41 -3.70
C ASN A 224 -4.83 -3.92 -5.06
N LEU A 225 -4.13 -3.09 -5.85
CA LEU A 225 -3.53 -3.54 -7.11
C LEU A 225 -2.57 -4.71 -6.89
N MET A 226 -1.67 -4.60 -5.91
CA MET A 226 -0.70 -5.66 -5.60
C MET A 226 -1.39 -7.00 -5.30
N SER A 227 -2.45 -6.96 -4.48
CA SER A 227 -3.22 -8.15 -4.10
C SER A 227 -4.06 -8.71 -5.25
N LEU A 228 -4.65 -7.83 -6.09
CA LEU A 228 -5.35 -8.22 -7.31
C LEU A 228 -4.42 -9.00 -8.26
N LEU A 229 -3.24 -8.45 -8.54
CA LEU A 229 -2.26 -9.10 -9.41
C LEU A 229 -1.69 -10.36 -8.75
N GLY A 230 -1.47 -10.30 -7.44
CA GLY A 230 -0.90 -11.37 -6.61
C GLY A 230 -1.81 -12.56 -6.42
N LEU A 231 -3.11 -12.43 -6.21
CA LEU A 231 -3.98 -13.58 -5.96
C LEU A 231 -4.44 -14.30 -7.25
N HIS A 232 -4.30 -13.66 -8.41
CA HIS A 232 -4.75 -14.21 -9.70
C HIS A 232 -3.60 -14.73 -10.55
N ARG A 233 -3.50 -16.06 -10.71
CA ARG A 233 -2.45 -16.69 -11.56
C ARG A 233 -2.42 -16.14 -12.99
N ALA A 234 -3.58 -15.78 -13.53
CA ALA A 234 -3.70 -15.20 -14.86
C ALA A 234 -2.99 -13.84 -14.98
N LEU A 235 -2.81 -13.11 -13.88
CA LEU A 235 -2.19 -11.78 -13.83
C LEU A 235 -0.70 -11.82 -13.43
N ARG A 236 -0.05 -12.99 -13.45
CA ARG A 236 1.38 -13.12 -13.05
C ARG A 236 2.32 -12.21 -13.85
N GLY A 237 2.08 -12.03 -15.16
CA GLY A 237 2.87 -11.12 -15.98
C GLY A 237 2.71 -9.67 -15.52
N ALA A 238 1.48 -9.28 -15.18
CA ALA A 238 1.19 -7.97 -14.63
C ALA A 238 1.79 -7.76 -13.23
N LEU A 239 1.81 -8.78 -12.36
CA LEU A 239 2.52 -8.66 -11.08
C LEU A 239 4.03 -8.47 -11.28
N VAL A 240 4.66 -9.20 -12.21
CA VAL A 240 6.08 -8.99 -12.57
C VAL A 240 6.31 -7.58 -13.13
N GLY A 241 5.40 -7.08 -13.97
CA GLY A 241 5.47 -5.73 -14.50
C GLY A 241 5.31 -4.63 -13.43
N HIS A 242 4.38 -4.82 -12.49
CA HIS A 242 4.22 -3.97 -11.32
C HIS A 242 5.49 -3.95 -10.47
N PHE A 243 6.00 -5.13 -10.12
CA PHE A 243 7.20 -5.28 -9.31
C PHE A 243 8.40 -4.57 -9.95
N ALA A 244 8.66 -4.84 -11.23
CA ALA A 244 9.72 -4.17 -11.98
C ALA A 244 9.54 -2.65 -12.05
N CYS A 245 8.31 -2.14 -12.09
CA CYS A 245 8.05 -0.70 -12.07
C CYS A 245 8.48 -0.06 -10.75
N VAL A 246 8.22 -0.74 -9.62
CA VAL A 246 8.64 -0.28 -8.29
C VAL A 246 10.16 -0.30 -8.20
N GLU A 247 10.80 -1.42 -8.53
CA GLU A 247 12.26 -1.57 -8.49
C GLU A 247 13.00 -0.52 -9.33
N VAL A 248 12.54 -0.29 -10.57
CA VAL A 248 13.15 0.68 -11.48
C VAL A 248 13.07 2.11 -10.96
N THR A 249 11.99 2.46 -10.26
CA THR A 249 11.74 3.83 -9.79
C THR A 249 12.17 4.08 -8.34
N SER A 250 12.47 3.02 -7.58
CA SER A 250 12.73 3.11 -6.15
C SER A 250 14.03 3.85 -5.84
N SER A 251 15.17 3.44 -6.41
CA SER A 251 16.48 4.03 -6.09
C SER A 251 16.54 5.57 -6.17
N PRO A 252 16.08 6.23 -7.26
CA PRO A 252 16.04 7.69 -7.32
C PRO A 252 15.04 8.33 -6.32
N GLY A 253 13.91 7.68 -6.06
CA GLY A 253 12.91 8.13 -5.08
C GLY A 253 13.42 8.05 -3.64
N SER A 254 13.97 6.89 -3.28
CA SER A 254 14.56 6.59 -1.97
C SER A 254 15.74 7.52 -1.66
N ARG A 255 16.58 7.86 -2.64
CA ARG A 255 17.65 8.86 -2.45
C ARG A 255 17.11 10.24 -2.03
N ARG A 256 15.99 10.66 -2.63
CA ARG A 256 15.30 11.90 -2.28
C ARG A 256 14.65 11.82 -0.90
N LEU A 257 13.99 10.71 -0.59
CA LEU A 257 13.35 10.52 0.71
C LEU A 257 14.36 10.43 1.85
N ALA A 258 15.50 9.74 1.67
CA ALA A 258 16.61 9.77 2.63
C ALA A 258 17.13 11.20 2.88
N LYS A 259 17.24 12.02 1.82
CA LYS A 259 17.57 13.45 1.95
C LYS A 259 16.50 14.22 2.73
N ALA A 260 15.21 13.96 2.47
CA ALA A 260 14.11 14.58 3.18
C ALA A 260 14.13 14.24 4.67
N MET A 261 14.29 12.95 5.02
CA MET A 261 14.38 12.47 6.39
C MET A 261 15.54 13.12 7.15
N ARG A 262 16.73 13.19 6.54
CA ARG A 262 17.88 13.92 7.10
C ARG A 262 17.57 15.39 7.36
N ARG A 263 17.05 16.10 6.36
CA ARG A 263 16.81 17.55 6.44
C ARG A 263 15.80 17.89 7.54
N CYS A 264 14.76 17.09 7.69
CA CYS A 264 13.69 17.31 8.65
C CYS A 264 13.99 16.74 10.05
N GLY A 265 15.16 16.10 10.25
CA GLY A 265 15.52 15.51 11.53
C GLY A 265 14.60 14.35 11.93
N ALA A 266 14.19 13.53 10.96
CA ALA A 266 13.23 12.43 11.16
C ALA A 266 13.78 11.30 12.06
N GLY A 267 15.10 11.14 12.12
CA GLY A 267 15.77 10.11 12.90
C GLY A 267 16.61 9.15 12.04
N PRO A 268 17.55 8.41 12.67
CA PRO A 268 18.49 7.56 11.95
C PRO A 268 17.84 6.32 11.31
N ALA A 269 16.81 5.72 11.92
CA ALA A 269 16.09 4.59 11.32
C ALA A 269 15.24 5.04 10.14
N ALA A 270 14.62 6.23 10.24
CA ALA A 270 13.88 6.82 9.14
C ALA A 270 14.77 7.11 7.91
N GLU A 271 15.98 7.58 8.14
CA GLU A 271 16.98 7.71 7.08
C GLU A 271 17.44 6.34 6.54
N HIS A 272 17.74 5.40 7.45
CA HIS A 272 18.29 4.09 7.11
C HIS A 272 17.38 3.30 6.18
N PHE A 273 16.06 3.27 6.43
CA PHE A 273 15.10 2.57 5.57
C PHE A 273 15.25 2.97 4.09
N TYR A 274 15.29 4.27 3.80
CA TYR A 274 15.46 4.74 2.42
C TYR A 274 16.89 4.63 1.91
N ALA A 275 17.90 4.63 2.79
CA ALA A 275 19.28 4.39 2.37
C ALA A 275 19.49 2.94 1.91
N GLU A 276 18.87 1.97 2.59
CA GLU A 276 18.91 0.56 2.20
C GLU A 276 18.37 0.37 0.78
N HIS A 277 17.20 0.94 0.48
CA HIS A 277 16.56 0.92 -0.85
C HIS A 277 17.32 1.71 -1.94
N VAL A 278 18.33 2.52 -1.57
CA VAL A 278 19.22 3.13 -2.59
C VAL A 278 20.30 2.14 -3.03
N GLU A 279 20.78 1.28 -2.13
CA GLU A 279 21.86 0.34 -2.39
C GLU A 279 21.32 -0.99 -2.94
N ALA A 280 20.33 -1.58 -2.27
CA ALA A 280 19.69 -2.82 -2.66
C ALA A 280 19.02 -2.70 -4.03
N ASP A 281 18.16 -1.68 -4.19
CA ASP A 281 17.31 -1.58 -5.39
C ASP A 281 18.10 -1.20 -6.64
N ALA A 282 19.30 -0.61 -6.50
CA ALA A 282 20.19 -0.39 -7.65
C ALA A 282 20.66 -1.71 -8.28
N VAL A 283 20.77 -2.77 -7.46
CA VAL A 283 21.05 -4.13 -7.95
C VAL A 283 19.75 -4.80 -8.39
N HIS A 284 18.67 -4.69 -7.61
CA HIS A 284 17.38 -5.30 -7.94
C HIS A 284 16.81 -4.79 -9.27
N GLU A 285 16.96 -3.51 -9.58
CA GLU A 285 16.54 -2.90 -10.86
C GLU A 285 17.17 -3.62 -12.07
N GLN A 286 18.44 -4.01 -11.99
CA GLN A 286 19.10 -4.77 -13.04
C GLN A 286 18.59 -6.22 -13.07
N VAL A 287 18.52 -6.88 -11.91
CA VAL A 287 18.08 -8.28 -11.81
C VAL A 287 16.64 -8.45 -12.29
N VAL A 288 15.73 -7.55 -11.92
CA VAL A 288 14.32 -7.64 -12.31
C VAL A 288 14.14 -7.46 -13.81
N ARG A 289 14.89 -6.55 -14.44
CA ARG A 289 14.77 -6.30 -15.89
C ARG A 289 15.36 -7.42 -16.72
N TYR A 290 16.55 -7.88 -16.38
CA TYR A 290 17.28 -8.85 -17.21
C TYR A 290 16.96 -10.30 -16.87
N GLU A 291 16.81 -10.62 -15.59
CA GLU A 291 16.63 -12.00 -15.13
C GLU A 291 15.16 -12.34 -14.89
N VAL A 292 14.39 -11.47 -14.23
CA VAL A 292 12.96 -11.73 -13.97
C VAL A 292 12.12 -11.53 -15.24
N ILE A 293 12.05 -10.31 -15.79
CA ILE A 293 11.31 -10.03 -17.03
C ILE A 293 11.91 -10.81 -18.20
N GLY A 294 13.23 -10.71 -18.39
CA GLY A 294 13.92 -11.41 -19.46
C GLY A 294 13.78 -12.93 -19.37
N GLY A 295 13.76 -13.51 -18.16
CA GLY A 295 13.46 -14.93 -17.96
C GLY A 295 12.00 -15.27 -18.30
N LEU A 296 11.06 -14.46 -17.81
CA LEU A 296 9.64 -14.69 -18.01
C LEU A 296 9.27 -14.65 -19.50
N LEU A 297 9.75 -13.65 -20.23
CA LEU A 297 9.39 -13.47 -21.64
C LEU A 297 10.15 -14.41 -22.58
N ALA A 298 11.26 -15.00 -22.14
CA ALA A 298 11.92 -16.08 -22.86
C ALA A 298 11.09 -17.37 -22.81
N ASP A 299 10.53 -17.71 -21.65
CA ASP A 299 9.72 -18.92 -21.46
C ASP A 299 8.25 -18.71 -21.89
N GLU A 300 7.71 -17.50 -21.67
CA GLU A 300 6.29 -17.16 -21.86
C GLU A 300 6.12 -15.81 -22.61
N PRO A 301 6.52 -15.72 -23.90
CA PRO A 301 6.51 -14.46 -24.66
C PRO A 301 5.13 -13.80 -24.79
N GLY A 302 4.05 -14.59 -24.67
CA GLY A 302 2.67 -14.08 -24.71
C GLY A 302 2.29 -13.17 -23.53
N LEU A 303 3.12 -13.07 -22.48
CA LEU A 303 2.88 -12.22 -21.32
C LEU A 303 3.42 -10.80 -21.44
N GLU A 304 4.04 -10.42 -22.57
CA GLU A 304 4.68 -9.10 -22.71
C GLU A 304 3.70 -7.94 -22.48
N ALA A 305 2.49 -8.04 -23.01
CA ALA A 305 1.44 -7.04 -22.80
C ALA A 305 0.96 -6.99 -21.34
N ASP A 306 0.95 -8.12 -20.63
CA ASP A 306 0.60 -8.15 -19.21
C ASP A 306 1.69 -7.45 -18.38
N VAL A 307 2.98 -7.68 -18.70
CA VAL A 307 4.10 -6.97 -18.05
C VAL A 307 3.98 -5.47 -18.27
N ALA A 308 3.71 -5.03 -19.49
CA ALA A 308 3.51 -3.61 -19.79
C ALA A 308 2.28 -3.03 -19.05
N PHE A 309 1.17 -3.78 -18.99
CA PHE A 309 -0.03 -3.40 -18.25
C PHE A 309 0.24 -3.24 -16.74
N GLY A 310 1.00 -4.16 -16.13
CA GLY A 310 1.38 -4.07 -14.73
C GLY A 310 2.12 -2.78 -14.39
N CYS A 311 3.07 -2.39 -15.25
CA CYS A 311 3.78 -1.11 -15.13
C CYS A 311 2.82 0.08 -15.29
N ALA A 312 2.01 0.10 -16.36
CA ALA A 312 1.09 1.20 -16.63
C ALA A 312 0.03 1.40 -15.52
N ALA A 313 -0.53 0.31 -15.00
CA ALA A 313 -1.50 0.36 -13.90
C ALA A 313 -0.87 0.89 -12.60
N THR A 314 0.40 0.54 -12.36
CA THR A 314 1.15 1.03 -11.19
C THR A 314 1.34 2.54 -11.27
N LEU A 315 1.85 3.04 -12.40
CA LEU A 315 2.06 4.47 -12.63
C LEU A 315 0.74 5.26 -12.54
N LEU A 316 -0.34 4.74 -13.14
CA LEU A 316 -1.66 5.37 -13.08
C LEU A 316 -2.13 5.59 -11.63
N LEU A 317 -2.00 4.59 -10.76
CA LEU A 317 -2.46 4.68 -9.38
C LEU A 317 -1.51 5.53 -8.52
N GLU A 318 -0.21 5.44 -8.74
CA GLU A 318 0.79 6.28 -8.08
C GLU A 318 0.60 7.77 -8.44
N ASP A 319 0.30 8.10 -9.71
CA ASP A 319 -0.01 9.46 -10.15
C ASP A 319 -1.27 10.00 -9.46
N ARG A 320 -2.31 9.18 -9.30
CA ARG A 320 -3.54 9.55 -8.58
C ARG A 320 -3.28 9.78 -7.10
N LEU A 321 -2.49 8.91 -6.47
CA LEU A 321 -2.08 9.10 -5.08
C LEU A 321 -1.26 10.38 -4.91
N ALA A 322 -0.30 10.62 -5.81
CA ALA A 322 0.53 11.80 -5.80
C ALA A 322 -0.29 13.08 -5.97
N ALA A 323 -1.24 13.09 -6.90
CA ALA A 323 -2.17 14.21 -7.10
C ALA A 323 -3.03 14.49 -5.87
N HIS A 324 -3.58 13.45 -5.23
CA HIS A 324 -4.36 13.58 -3.99
C HIS A 324 -3.54 14.22 -2.87
N ILE A 325 -2.35 13.68 -2.60
CA ILE A 325 -1.46 14.18 -1.55
C ILE A 325 -1.03 15.61 -1.82
N ARG A 326 -0.52 15.91 -3.03
CA ARG A 326 -0.08 17.27 -3.38
C ARG A 326 -1.20 18.27 -3.24
N SER A 327 -2.39 17.94 -3.75
CA SER A 327 -3.55 18.83 -3.70
C SER A 327 -3.93 19.17 -2.25
N ALA A 328 -3.86 18.21 -1.32
CA ALA A 328 -4.09 18.45 0.10
C ALA A 328 -3.02 19.36 0.72
N TRP A 329 -1.74 19.07 0.46
CA TRP A 329 -0.61 19.82 1.00
C TRP A 329 -0.50 21.25 0.49
N GLU A 330 -0.78 21.48 -0.79
CA GLU A 330 -0.81 22.84 -1.39
C GLU A 330 -1.88 23.73 -0.75
N ARG A 331 -2.94 23.14 -0.18
CA ARG A 331 -3.96 23.85 0.60
C ARG A 331 -3.64 23.94 2.10
N GLY A 332 -2.48 23.45 2.54
CA GLY A 332 -2.12 23.35 3.95
C GLY A 332 -3.02 22.39 4.74
N SER A 333 -3.53 21.35 4.10
CA SER A 333 -4.45 20.38 4.68
C SER A 333 -3.88 18.95 4.64
N SER A 334 -4.34 18.11 5.56
CA SER A 334 -4.02 16.68 5.65
C SER A 334 -4.58 15.92 4.44
N ALA A 335 -3.78 15.01 3.86
CA ALA A 335 -4.22 14.07 2.83
C ALA A 335 -4.90 12.82 3.44
N LEU A 336 -4.73 12.59 4.75
CA LEU A 336 -5.51 11.60 5.49
C LEU A 336 -6.99 11.99 5.53
N ARG A 337 -7.87 11.00 5.55
CA ARG A 337 -9.29 11.19 5.80
C ARG A 337 -9.52 11.65 7.24
N ASN A 338 -10.36 12.67 7.39
CA ASN A 338 -10.86 13.07 8.69
C ASN A 338 -11.75 11.94 9.25
N ARG A 339 -11.50 11.52 10.50
CA ARG A 339 -12.47 10.70 11.25
C ARG A 339 -13.73 11.54 11.39
N THR A 340 -14.81 11.18 10.72
CA THR A 340 -16.13 11.70 11.07
C THR A 340 -16.57 11.00 12.36
N GLY A 341 -16.15 11.53 13.51
CA GLY A 341 -16.74 11.13 14.78
C GLY A 341 -18.20 11.60 14.87
N PRO A 342 -19.05 10.97 15.70
CA PRO A 342 -20.37 11.49 15.99
C PRO A 342 -20.21 12.88 16.61
N THR A 343 -20.87 13.88 16.04
CA THR A 343 -20.91 15.24 16.58
C THR A 343 -21.66 15.25 17.92
N GLY A 344 -20.93 15.04 19.01
CA GLY A 344 -21.42 15.34 20.35
C GLY A 344 -21.68 16.84 20.49
N PRO A 345 -22.70 17.27 21.25
CA PRO A 345 -23.08 18.68 21.30
C PRO A 345 -21.97 19.48 21.97
N ALA A 346 -21.52 20.55 21.30
CA ALA A 346 -20.63 21.54 21.87
C ALA A 346 -21.32 22.24 23.06
N GLY A 347 -21.11 21.70 24.24
CA GLY A 347 -21.61 22.24 25.50
C GLY A 347 -20.67 23.28 26.11
N GLY A 348 -21.02 24.55 25.94
CA GLY A 348 -20.96 25.52 27.04
C GLY A 348 -19.66 26.32 27.22
N THR A 349 -19.59 27.49 26.58
CA THR A 349 -18.76 28.62 27.03
C THR A 349 -19.34 29.21 28.32
N GLY A 350 -18.83 28.75 29.47
CA GLY A 350 -19.08 29.35 30.78
C GLY A 350 -18.20 30.57 31.04
N ARG A 351 -18.72 31.74 30.70
CA ARG A 351 -18.22 33.10 30.97
C ARG A 351 -17.79 33.29 32.44
N ARG A 352 -16.50 33.58 32.68
CA ARG A 352 -16.02 34.18 33.95
C ARG A 352 -16.54 35.62 34.03
N ALA A 353 -17.39 35.90 35.02
CA ALA A 353 -17.68 37.26 35.45
C ALA A 353 -16.82 37.59 36.68
N ALA A 354 -16.08 38.68 36.57
CA ALA A 354 -15.38 39.32 37.67
C ALA A 354 -16.34 40.23 38.46
N GLY A 355 -16.04 40.36 39.76
CA GLY A 355 -16.67 41.26 40.74
C GLY A 355 -16.55 40.59 42.11
N GLY A 356 -15.85 41.08 43.12
CA GLY A 356 -15.52 42.47 43.46
C GLY A 356 -15.98 42.66 44.91
N THR A 357 -15.02 42.62 45.84
CA THR A 357 -15.01 43.21 47.20
C THR A 357 -16.32 43.34 48.00
N ALA A 358 -16.40 42.63 49.13
CA ALA A 358 -16.48 43.19 50.49
C ALA A 358 -16.12 42.10 51.50
#